data_AF-A0A7C3RRK4-F1
#
_entry.id   AF-A0A7C3RRK4-F1
#
_cell.length_a   1.000
_cell.length_b   1.000
_cell.length_c   1.000
_cell.angle_alpha   90.00
_cell.angle_beta   90.00
_cell.angle_gamma   90.00
#
_symmetry.space_group_name_H-M   'P 1'
#
loop_
_entity.id
_entity.type
_entity.pdbx_description
1 polymer ?
#
loop_
_entity_poly.entity_id
_entity_poly.type
_entity_poly.pdbx_seq_one_letter_code
_entity_poly.pdbx_strand_id
1 'polypeptide(L)'
;MFYIEPIRLDIRPIEGIGVEKGREKGFVEFLKDSLEKVNQLQIEANEAVTAFSAGKDIDIHKVMIAIERANLSLSVVTEIRNRALDAYHEIMRMVP
;
A
#
# COMPACT_ATOMS: atom_id res chain seq x y z
N MET A 1 7.57 64.86 2.48
CA MET A 1 6.97 63.65 3.05
C MET A 1 6.44 62.84 1.88
N PHE A 2 7.15 61.81 1.44
CA PHE A 2 6.74 60.96 0.31
C PHE A 2 6.06 59.72 0.89
N TYR A 3 4.77 59.57 0.65
CA TYR A 3 4.02 58.36 1.01
C TYR A 3 4.14 57.35 -0.14
N ILE A 4 4.64 56.17 0.18
CA ILE A 4 4.72 55.03 -0.72
C ILE A 4 3.35 54.35 -0.70
N GLU A 5 2.68 54.23 -1.86
CA GLU A 5 1.42 53.48 -1.92
C GLU A 5 1.69 51.98 -1.70
N PRO A 6 0.84 51.27 -0.91
CA PRO A 6 1.02 49.85 -0.68
C PRO A 6 0.73 49.06 -1.97
N ILE A 7 1.70 48.25 -2.38
CA ILE A 7 1.63 47.38 -3.55
C ILE A 7 0.42 46.46 -3.40
N ARG A 8 -0.57 46.60 -4.29
CA ARG A 8 -1.67 45.63 -4.42
C ARG A 8 -1.15 44.44 -5.22
N LEU A 9 -0.81 43.35 -4.52
CA LEU A 9 -0.51 42.08 -5.16
C LEU A 9 -1.81 41.51 -5.75
N ASP A 10 -2.02 41.69 -7.05
CA ASP A 10 -3.05 40.95 -7.79
C ASP A 10 -2.59 39.50 -7.97
N ILE A 11 -2.89 38.67 -6.96
CA ILE A 11 -2.71 37.22 -7.05
C ILE A 11 -3.84 36.69 -7.94
N ARG A 12 -3.59 36.64 -9.26
CA ARG A 12 -4.41 35.84 -10.16
C ARG A 12 -4.25 34.37 -9.76
N PRO A 13 -5.33 33.59 -9.62
CA PRO A 13 -5.22 32.16 -9.48
C PRO A 13 -4.43 31.64 -10.68
N ILE A 14 -3.32 30.97 -10.41
CA ILE A 14 -2.57 30.20 -11.40
C ILE A 14 -3.44 29.02 -11.84
N GLU A 15 -4.31 29.27 -12.83
CA GLU A 15 -5.02 28.22 -13.57
C GLU A 15 -3.98 27.37 -14.32
N GLY A 16 -3.67 26.20 -13.78
CA GLY A 16 -2.73 25.27 -14.44
C GLY A 16 -1.99 24.33 -13.51
N ILE A 17 -1.91 24.64 -12.20
CA ILE A 17 -1.53 23.62 -11.23
C ILE A 17 -2.83 22.95 -10.78
N GLY A 18 -3.30 22.01 -11.60
CA GLY A 18 -4.20 20.99 -11.12
C GLY A 18 -3.52 20.34 -9.93
N VAL A 19 -3.93 20.73 -8.72
CA VAL A 19 -3.82 19.83 -7.58
C VAL A 19 -4.73 18.69 -7.98
N GLU A 20 -4.19 17.73 -8.74
CA GLU A 20 -4.69 16.38 -8.68
C GLU A 20 -4.61 16.06 -7.19
N LYS A 21 -5.74 16.21 -6.51
CA LYS A 21 -6.11 15.33 -5.42
C LYS A 21 -6.10 13.95 -6.06
N GLY A 22 -4.91 13.39 -6.25
CA GLY A 22 -4.73 11.97 -6.38
C GLY A 22 -5.50 11.45 -5.20
N ARG A 23 -6.63 10.79 -5.46
CA ARG A 23 -7.35 10.08 -4.43
C ARG A 23 -6.32 9.08 -3.92
N GLU A 24 -5.65 9.40 -2.82
CA GLU A 24 -4.91 8.39 -2.08
C GLU A 24 -5.92 7.28 -1.86
N LYS A 25 -5.62 6.11 -2.43
CA LYS A 25 -6.45 4.92 -2.28
C LYS A 25 -6.74 4.78 -0.79
N GLY A 26 -8.02 4.73 -0.43
CA GLY A 26 -8.40 4.63 0.98
C GLY A 26 -7.74 3.40 1.60
N PHE A 27 -7.46 3.43 2.90
CA PHE A 27 -6.82 2.31 3.60
C PHE A 27 -7.45 0.94 3.28
N VAL A 28 -8.79 0.90 3.16
CA VAL A 28 -9.54 -0.31 2.78
C VAL A 28 -9.18 -0.80 1.39
N GLU A 29 -9.02 0.10 0.41
CA GLU A 29 -8.63 -0.24 -0.96
C GLU A 29 -7.18 -0.70 -1.00
N PHE A 30 -6.26 -0.04 -0.28
CA PHE A 30 -4.89 -0.49 -0.14
C PHE A 30 -4.77 -1.88 0.50
N LEU A 31 -5.55 -2.14 1.57
CA LEU A 31 -5.58 -3.44 2.24
C LEU A 31 -6.13 -4.53 1.32
N LYS A 32 -7.18 -4.21 0.55
CA LYS A 32 -7.74 -5.11 -0.46
C LYS A 32 -6.71 -5.46 -1.54
N ASP A 33 -6.06 -4.45 -2.13
CA ASP A 33 -5.01 -4.65 -3.13
C ASP A 33 -3.84 -5.49 -2.57
N SER A 34 -3.50 -5.29 -1.30
CA SER A 34 -2.44 -6.04 -0.62
C SER A 34 -2.82 -7.51 -0.42
N LEU A 35 -4.08 -7.78 -0.04
CA LEU A 35 -4.60 -9.15 0.08
C LEU A 35 -4.65 -9.86 -1.27
N GLU A 36 -5.06 -9.17 -2.34
CA GLU A 36 -5.04 -9.70 -3.70
C GLU A 36 -3.60 -10.06 -4.14
N LYS A 37 -2.63 -9.20 -3.83
CA LYS A 37 -1.20 -9.51 -4.07
C LYS A 37 -0.70 -10.71 -3.30
N VAL A 38 -1.04 -10.84 -2.02
CA VAL A 38 -0.67 -12.03 -1.22
C VAL A 38 -1.27 -13.29 -1.81
N ASN A 39 -2.54 -13.24 -2.24
CA ASN A 39 -3.18 -14.37 -2.91
C ASN A 39 -2.45 -14.75 -4.21
N GLN A 40 -2.04 -13.76 -5.01
CA GLN A 40 -1.26 -14.01 -6.22
C GLN A 40 0.09 -14.69 -5.90
N LEU A 41 0.81 -14.21 -4.90
CA LEU A 41 2.07 -14.82 -4.44
C LEU A 41 1.87 -16.27 -3.97
N GLN A 42 0.76 -16.55 -3.29
CA GLN A 42 0.42 -17.90 -2.84
C GLN A 42 0.14 -18.85 -4.01
N ILE A 43 -0.54 -18.36 -5.06
CA ILE A 43 -0.79 -19.13 -6.29
C ILE A 43 0.53 -19.41 -6.99
N GLU A 44 1.38 -18.40 -7.18
CA GLU A 44 2.71 -18.55 -7.79
C GLU A 44 3.59 -19.56 -7.03
N ALA A 45 3.57 -19.53 -5.70
CA ALA A 45 4.28 -20.49 -4.87
C ALA A 45 3.76 -21.92 -5.09
N ASN A 46 2.43 -22.10 -5.12
CA ASN A 46 1.82 -23.41 -5.37
C ASN A 46 2.12 -23.93 -6.78
N GLU A 47 2.13 -23.07 -7.79
CA GLU A 47 2.50 -23.42 -9.15
C GLU A 47 3.97 -23.86 -9.22
N ALA A 48 4.86 -23.12 -8.56
CA ALA A 48 6.29 -23.45 -8.49
C ALA A 48 6.52 -24.81 -7.81
N VAL A 49 5.83 -25.08 -6.68
CA VAL A 49 5.85 -26.38 -6.00
C VAL A 49 5.35 -27.49 -6.93
N THR A 50 4.19 -27.29 -7.54
CA THR A 50 3.57 -28.29 -8.43
C THR A 50 4.47 -28.61 -9.60
N ALA A 51 5.05 -27.60 -10.22
CA ALA A 51 5.92 -27.75 -11.38
C ALA A 51 7.25 -28.45 -11.01
N PHE A 52 7.81 -28.15 -9.84
CA PHE A 52 8.97 -28.86 -9.30
C PHE A 52 8.65 -30.34 -9.00
N SER A 53 7.54 -30.63 -8.33
CA SER A 53 7.10 -32.00 -8.03
C SER A 53 6.75 -32.80 -9.29
N ALA A 54 6.34 -32.12 -10.38
CA ALA A 54 6.12 -32.73 -11.68
C ALA A 54 7.41 -33.04 -12.45
N GLY A 55 8.59 -32.75 -11.88
CA GLY A 55 9.89 -33.00 -12.50
C GLY A 55 10.25 -32.01 -13.60
N LYS A 56 9.58 -30.84 -13.67
CA LYS A 56 10.04 -29.76 -14.54
C LYS A 56 11.38 -29.23 -14.03
N ASP A 57 12.22 -28.76 -14.95
CA ASP A 57 13.53 -28.18 -14.66
C ASP A 57 13.38 -26.78 -14.00
N ILE A 58 12.89 -26.78 -12.77
CA ILE A 58 12.74 -25.61 -11.92
C ILE A 58 13.68 -25.79 -10.73
N ASP A 59 14.48 -24.75 -10.50
CA ASP A 59 15.39 -24.68 -9.36
C ASP A 59 14.59 -24.65 -8.05
N ILE A 60 14.91 -25.58 -7.13
CA ILE A 60 14.34 -25.65 -5.79
C ILE A 60 14.51 -24.33 -5.02
N HIS A 61 15.59 -23.58 -5.24
CA HIS A 61 15.79 -22.27 -4.62
C HIS A 61 14.71 -21.27 -5.04
N LYS A 62 14.24 -21.31 -6.29
CA LYS A 62 13.15 -20.44 -6.75
C LYS A 62 11.82 -20.80 -6.10
N VAL A 63 11.55 -22.09 -5.93
CA VAL A 63 10.36 -22.58 -5.22
C VAL A 63 10.38 -22.09 -3.77
N MET A 64 11.51 -22.26 -3.07
CA MET A 64 11.66 -21.83 -1.69
C MET A 64 11.52 -20.32 -1.54
N ILE A 65 12.10 -19.52 -2.46
CA ILE A 65 11.94 -18.06 -2.47
C ILE A 65 10.47 -17.66 -2.72
N ALA A 66 9.76 -18.35 -3.60
CA ALA A 66 8.35 -18.07 -3.86
C ALA A 66 7.49 -18.32 -2.60
N ILE A 67 7.72 -19.44 -1.92
CA ILE A 67 7.06 -19.78 -0.66
C ILE A 67 7.36 -18.73 0.42
N GLU A 68 8.64 -18.38 0.60
CA GLU A 68 9.04 -17.42 1.64
C GLU A 68 8.44 -16.04 1.40
N ARG A 69 8.40 -15.58 0.15
CA ARG A 69 7.76 -14.31 -0.21
C ARG A 69 6.27 -14.31 0.10
N ALA A 70 5.56 -15.40 -0.19
CA ALA A 70 4.13 -15.51 0.11
C ALA A 70 3.89 -15.43 1.63
N ASN A 71 4.67 -16.19 2.42
CA ASN A 71 4.58 -16.21 3.87
C ASN A 71 4.88 -14.85 4.50
N LEU A 72 6.01 -14.24 4.14
CA LEU A 72 6.40 -12.93 4.65
C LEU A 72 5.34 -11.86 4.33
N SER A 73 4.83 -11.85 3.09
CA SER A 73 3.82 -10.88 2.66
C SER A 73 2.52 -11.03 3.45
N LEU A 74 2.09 -12.26 3.74
CA LEU A 74 0.93 -12.53 4.59
C LEU A 74 1.15 -12.03 6.03
N SER A 75 2.33 -12.26 6.60
CA SER A 75 2.67 -11.75 7.93
C SER A 75 2.59 -10.23 7.98
N VAL A 76 3.17 -9.54 6.99
CA VAL A 76 3.12 -8.07 6.89
C VAL A 76 1.67 -7.57 6.82
N VAL A 77 0.82 -8.18 5.99
CA VAL A 77 -0.59 -7.78 5.89
C VAL A 77 -1.34 -8.01 7.20
N THR A 78 -1.03 -9.09 7.91
CA THR A 78 -1.63 -9.39 9.22
C THR A 78 -1.26 -8.33 10.26
N GLU A 79 0.01 -7.90 10.27
CA GLU A 79 0.46 -6.82 11.17
C GLU A 79 -0.21 -5.48 10.84
N ILE A 80 -0.37 -5.15 9.56
CA ILE A 80 -1.10 -3.96 9.14
C ILE A 80 -2.56 -4.02 9.62
N ARG A 81 -3.22 -5.17 9.48
CA ARG A 81 -4.59 -5.38 10.00
C ARG A 81 -4.65 -5.16 11.50
N ASN A 82 -3.73 -5.75 12.26
CA ASN A 82 -3.68 -5.60 13.72
C ASN A 82 -3.48 -4.12 14.10
N ARG A 83 -2.53 -3.44 13.46
CA ARG A 83 -2.26 -2.01 13.72
C ARG A 83 -3.44 -1.10 13.39
N ALA A 84 -4.20 -1.42 12.35
CA ALA A 84 -5.41 -0.67 12.00
C ALA A 84 -6.54 -0.85 13.04
N LEU A 85 -6.70 -2.07 13.58
CA LEU A 85 -7.64 -2.32 14.68
C LEU A 85 -7.22 -1.61 15.95
N ASP A 86 -5.92 -1.61 16.27
CA ASP A 86 -5.38 -0.88 17.42
C ASP A 86 -5.63 0.63 17.30
N ALA A 87 -5.37 1.21 16.13
CA ALA A 87 -5.63 2.63 15.88
C ALA A 87 -7.12 2.98 16.03
N TYR A 88 -8.01 2.10 15.56
CA TYR A 88 -9.46 2.26 15.77
C TYR A 88 -9.83 2.21 17.27
N HIS A 89 -9.29 1.25 18.01
CA HIS A 89 -9.51 1.15 19.46
C HIS A 89 -8.93 2.34 20.24
N GLU A 90 -7.79 2.88 19.82
CA GLU A 90 -7.16 4.05 20.43
C GLU A 90 -8.03 5.29 20.27
N ILE A 91 -8.55 5.56 19.06
CA ILE A 91 -9.49 6.65 18.82
C ILE A 91 -10.73 6.50 19.71
N MET A 92 -11.30 5.30 19.80
CA MET A 92 -12.45 5.04 20.66
C MET A 92 -12.17 5.25 22.16
N ARG A 93 -10.94 5.02 22.61
CA ARG A 93 -10.52 5.28 24.00
C ARG A 93 -10.19 6.74 24.27
N MET A 94 -9.86 7.51 23.24
CA MET A 94 -9.53 8.93 23.33
C MET A 94 -10.76 9.83 23.27
N VAL A 95 -11.94 9.28 22.92
CA VAL A 95 -13.24 9.96 23.00
C VAL A 95 -14.07 9.50 24.22
N PRO A 96 -13.65 9.81 25.46
CA PRO A 96 -14.54 9.93 26.61
C PRO A 96 -14.98 11.37 26.86
#